data_AF-A0A2D5BB99-F1
#
_entry.id   AF-A0A2D5BB99-F1
#
_cell.length_a   1.000
_cell.length_b   1.000
_cell.length_c   1.000
_cell.angle_alpha   90.00
_cell.angle_beta   90.00
_cell.angle_gamma   90.00
#
_symmetry.space_group_name_H-M   'P 1'
#
loop_
_entity.id
_entity.type
_entity.pdbx_description
1 polymer ?
#
loop_
_entity_poly.entity_id
_entity_poly.type
_entity_poly.pdbx_seq_one_letter_code
_entity_poly.pdbx_strand_id
1 'polypeptide(L)'
;MSMNLMEVIRSYELAEEGMIGICGGMAMCASCHCYITSKHQLKSPSSEEEFMLLDANDVKENSRLSCQIPISIELNNLELIISPFQ
;
A
#
# COMPACT_ATOMS: atom_id res chain seq x y z
N MET A 1 15.41 -2.07 10.06
CA MET A 1 14.46 -2.62 9.08
C MET A 1 13.07 -2.18 9.53
N SER A 2 12.57 -1.07 8.97
CA SER A 2 11.27 -0.52 9.33
C SER A 2 10.16 -1.29 8.60
N MET A 3 9.29 -1.97 9.35
CA MET A 3 8.16 -2.71 8.80
C MET A 3 7.12 -1.74 8.19
N ASN A 4 6.48 -2.12 7.09
CA ASN A 4 5.41 -1.37 6.42
C ASN A 4 4.19 -2.28 6.16
N LEU A 5 3.06 -1.72 5.73
CA LEU A 5 1.84 -2.49 5.49
C LEU A 5 2.01 -3.58 4.41
N MET A 6 2.82 -3.33 3.39
CA MET A 6 3.13 -4.34 2.35
C MET A 6 3.79 -5.58 2.95
N GLU A 7 4.76 -5.42 3.85
CA GLU A 7 5.42 -6.55 4.52
C GLU A 7 4.45 -7.32 5.44
N VAL A 8 3.48 -6.65 6.05
CA VAL A 8 2.42 -7.32 6.81
C VAL A 8 1.55 -8.17 5.87
N ILE A 9 1.11 -7.60 4.75
CA ILE A 9 0.29 -8.32 3.75
C ILE A 9 1.02 -9.58 3.24
N ARG A 10 2.33 -9.48 2.96
CA ARG A 10 3.16 -10.61 2.54
C ARG A 10 3.34 -11.65 3.66
N SER A 11 3.63 -11.19 4.88
CA SER A 11 3.91 -12.08 6.02
C SER A 11 2.70 -12.95 6.42
N TYR A 12 1.49 -12.46 6.15
CA TYR A 12 0.24 -13.18 6.42
C TYR A 12 -0.39 -13.77 5.16
N GLU A 13 0.31 -13.76 4.02
CA GLU A 13 -0.14 -14.36 2.76
C GLU A 13 -1.56 -13.89 2.34
N LEU A 14 -1.87 -12.62 2.59
CA LEU A 14 -3.21 -12.05 2.32
C LEU A 14 -3.47 -11.79 0.83
N ALA A 15 -2.43 -11.94 -0.01
CA ALA A 15 -2.49 -11.91 -1.46
C ALA A 15 -1.56 -12.98 -2.03
N GLU A 16 -1.76 -13.35 -3.29
CA GLU A 16 -0.92 -14.35 -3.93
C GLU A 16 0.55 -13.94 -3.94
N GLU A 17 1.42 -14.93 -3.73
CA GLU A 17 2.85 -14.71 -3.67
C GLU A 17 3.37 -14.14 -4.99
N GLY A 18 4.22 -13.11 -4.91
CA GLY A 18 4.77 -12.43 -6.07
C GLY A 18 3.87 -11.38 -6.72
N MET A 19 2.61 -11.25 -6.28
CA MET A 19 1.73 -10.18 -6.76
C MET A 19 2.03 -8.85 -6.08
N ILE A 20 2.26 -8.84 -4.76
CA ILE A 20 2.43 -7.59 -4.01
C ILE A 20 3.90 -7.26 -3.78
N GLY A 21 4.28 -6.01 -4.09
CA GLY A 21 5.59 -5.49 -3.75
C GLY A 21 6.69 -5.89 -4.73
N ILE A 22 6.36 -6.00 -6.03
CA ILE A 22 7.27 -6.44 -7.10
C ILE A 22 8.59 -5.64 -7.12
N CYS A 23 8.53 -4.33 -6.87
CA CYS A 23 9.73 -3.48 -6.79
C CYS A 23 10.45 -3.50 -5.44
N GLY A 24 10.03 -4.33 -4.48
CA GLY A 24 10.60 -4.37 -3.13
C GLY A 24 10.33 -3.12 -2.27
N GLY A 25 9.27 -2.36 -2.59
CA GLY A 25 8.87 -1.18 -1.82
C GLY A 25 9.59 0.12 -2.17
N MET A 26 10.23 0.18 -3.34
CA MET A 26 10.95 1.37 -3.82
C MET A 26 10.06 2.44 -4.51
N ALA A 27 8.73 2.33 -4.40
CA ALA A 27 7.77 3.20 -5.11
C ALA A 27 8.03 3.28 -6.64
N MET A 28 8.44 2.17 -7.26
CA MET A 28 8.65 2.05 -8.72
C MET A 28 7.61 1.17 -9.42
N CYS A 29 6.56 0.76 -8.70
CA CYS A 29 5.43 0.03 -9.28
C CYS A 29 4.16 0.28 -8.45
N ALA A 30 3.00 -0.03 -9.01
CA ALA A 30 1.70 0.03 -8.31
C ALA A 30 1.21 -1.31 -7.74
N SER A 31 2.03 -2.37 -7.77
CA SER A 31 1.62 -3.74 -7.36
C SER A 31 1.17 -3.89 -5.91
N CYS A 32 1.44 -2.91 -5.04
CA CYS A 32 1.05 -2.90 -3.63
C CYS A 32 -0.07 -1.89 -3.34
N HIS A 33 -0.82 -1.51 -4.37
CA HIS A 33 -1.95 -0.60 -4.32
C HIS A 33 -3.06 -1.15 -3.42
N CYS A 34 -3.53 -0.29 -2.52
CA CYS A 34 -4.62 -0.58 -1.61
C CYS A 34 -5.48 0.67 -1.39
N TYR A 35 -6.67 0.45 -0.87
CA TYR A 35 -7.58 1.50 -0.42
C TYR A 35 -7.59 1.52 1.10
N ILE A 36 -7.29 2.66 1.71
CA ILE A 36 -7.42 2.82 3.17
C ILE A 36 -8.88 3.18 3.47
N THR A 37 -9.60 2.29 4.16
CA THR A 37 -11.03 2.45 4.44
C THR A 37 -11.30 2.98 5.84
N SER A 38 -10.34 2.82 6.75
CA SER A 38 -10.41 3.39 8.08
C SER A 38 -10.01 4.88 8.11
N LYS A 39 -10.45 5.59 9.15
CA LYS A 39 -10.12 7.01 9.36
C LYS A 39 -8.83 7.14 10.15
N HIS A 40 -7.70 6.98 9.48
CA HIS A 40 -6.37 7.15 10.08
C HIS A 40 -5.66 8.34 9.46
N GLN A 41 -4.94 9.10 10.29
CA GLN A 41 -4.11 10.19 9.81
C GLN A 41 -2.80 9.61 9.28
N LEU A 42 -2.72 9.48 7.96
CA LEU A 42 -1.51 9.03 7.28
C LEU A 42 -0.69 10.23 6.82
N LYS A 43 0.62 10.02 6.66
CA LYS A 43 1.45 10.96 5.91
C LYS A 43 0.89 11.11 4.51
N SER A 44 0.94 12.32 3.96
CA SER A 44 0.63 12.56 2.55
C SER A 44 1.48 11.63 1.67
N PRO A 45 0.93 11.15 0.55
CA PRO A 45 1.71 10.38 -0.41
C PRO A 45 2.91 11.21 -0.91
N SER A 46 4.01 10.53 -1.24
CA SER A 46 5.16 11.19 -1.86
C SER A 46 4.88 11.44 -3.34
N SER A 47 5.72 12.27 -3.99
CA SER A 47 5.64 12.49 -5.44
C SER A 47 5.78 11.20 -6.25
N GLU A 48 6.64 10.29 -5.81
CA GLU A 48 6.84 8.99 -6.45
C GLU A 48 5.60 8.10 -6.28
N GLU A 49 5.00 8.10 -5.09
CA GLU A 49 3.77 7.37 -4.82
C GLU A 49 2.62 7.88 -5.70
N GLU A 50 2.42 9.20 -5.76
CA GLU A 50 1.40 9.82 -6.61
C GLU A 50 1.64 9.47 -8.08
N PHE A 51 2.89 9.57 -8.57
CA PHE A 51 3.23 9.26 -9.95
C PHE A 51 2.95 7.80 -10.32
N MET A 52 3.24 6.85 -9.42
CA MET A 52 2.91 5.43 -9.62
C MET A 52 1.41 5.17 -9.57
N LEU A 53 0.66 5.88 -8.74
CA LEU A 53 -0.79 5.74 -8.69
C LEU A 53 -1.45 6.31 -9.95
N LEU A 54 -0.87 7.30 -10.63
CA LEU A 54 -1.45 7.83 -11.88
C LEU A 54 -1.54 6.80 -13.01
N ASP A 55 -0.64 5.82 -13.02
CA ASP A 55 -0.60 4.75 -14.04
C ASP A 55 -1.36 3.48 -13.58
N ALA A 56 -1.90 3.49 -12.36
CA ALA A 56 -2.65 2.37 -11.81
C ALA A 56 -4.13 2.39 -12.23
N ASN A 57 -4.75 1.22 -12.27
CA ASN A 57 -6.18 1.10 -12.53
C ASN A 57 -7.00 1.23 -11.22
N ASP A 58 -8.28 1.61 -11.36
CA ASP A 58 -9.23 1.75 -10.25
C ASP A 58 -8.76 2.66 -9.09
N VAL A 59 -8.00 3.71 -9.42
CA VAL A 59 -7.50 4.67 -8.43
C VAL A 59 -8.66 5.50 -7.88
N LYS A 60 -8.67 5.65 -6.56
CA LYS A 60 -9.67 6.39 -5.79
C LYS A 60 -8.97 7.39 -4.88
N GLU A 61 -9.72 8.32 -4.32
CA GLU A 61 -9.17 9.34 -3.40
C GLU A 61 -8.48 8.74 -2.16
N ASN A 62 -8.89 7.54 -1.73
CA ASN A 62 -8.28 6.81 -0.62
C ASN A 62 -7.25 5.76 -1.05
N SER A 63 -6.80 5.79 -2.31
CA SER A 63 -5.75 4.92 -2.82
C SER A 63 -4.39 5.31 -2.26
N ARG A 64 -3.63 4.29 -1.85
CA ARG A 64 -2.26 4.39 -1.35
C ARG A 64 -1.44 3.18 -1.80
N LEU A 65 -0.12 3.32 -1.77
CA LEU A 65 0.80 2.20 -1.87
C LEU A 65 1.16 1.71 -0.47
N SER A 66 0.75 0.47 -0.15
CA SER A 66 0.98 -0.11 1.19
C SER A 66 2.45 -0.17 1.59
N CYS A 67 3.39 -0.19 0.64
CA CYS A 67 4.82 -0.16 0.94
C CYS A 67 5.31 1.20 1.48
N GLN A 68 4.58 2.29 1.19
CA GLN A 68 4.89 3.65 1.63
C GLN A 68 4.25 4.00 2.98
N ILE A 69 3.51 3.06 3.58
CA ILE A 69 2.86 3.25 4.88
C ILE A 69 3.65 2.47 5.94
N PRO A 70 4.55 3.12 6.70
CA PRO A 70 5.31 2.46 7.76
C PRO A 70 4.40 2.08 8.94
N ILE A 71 4.67 0.93 9.56
CA ILE A 71 3.93 0.49 10.74
C ILE A 71 4.25 1.39 11.92
N SER A 72 3.21 1.89 12.58
CA SER A 72 3.28 2.65 13.83
C SER A 72 2.11 2.28 14.74
N ILE A 73 2.20 2.67 16.02
CA ILE A 73 1.11 2.46 17.00
C ILE A 73 -0.17 3.20 16.59
N GLU A 74 -0.03 4.27 15.80
CA GLU A 74 -1.14 5.11 15.33
C GLU A 74 -2.02 4.36 14.33
N LEU A 75 -1.50 3.30 13.68
CA LEU A 75 -2.24 2.45 12.74
C LEU A 75 -3.09 1.37 13.43
N ASN A 76 -3.27 1.44 14.74
CA ASN A 76 -4.11 0.47 15.45
C ASN A 76 -5.54 0.46 14.88
N ASN A 77 -6.07 -0.73 14.60
CA ASN A 77 -7.35 -0.93 13.89
C ASN A 77 -7.44 -0.29 12.50
N LEU A 78 -6.31 -0.16 11.79
CA LEU A 78 -6.34 0.25 10.39
C LEU A 78 -7.02 -0.82 9.54
N GLU A 79 -7.97 -0.39 8.71
CA GLU A 79 -8.66 -1.22 7.73
C GLU A 79 -8.25 -0.77 6.34
N LEU A 80 -7.98 -1.76 5.48
CA LEU A 80 -7.66 -1.54 4.09
C LEU A 80 -8.28 -2.62 3.23
N ILE A 81 -8.45 -2.30 1.95
CA ILE A 81 -8.85 -3.24 0.90
C ILE A 81 -7.70 -3.30 -0.11
N ILE A 82 -7.24 -4.51 -0.41
CA ILE A 82 -6.25 -4.73 -1.47
C ILE A 82 -6.94 -4.45 -2.82
N SER A 83 -6.32 -3.60 -3.63
CA SER A 83 -6.85 -3.31 -4.97
C SER A 83 -6.84 -4.58 -5.82
N PRO A 84 -7.85 -4.81 -6.68
CA PRO A 84 -7.83 -5.96 -7.58
C PRO A 84 -6.53 -5.98 -8.39
N PHE A 85 -5.85 -7.13 -8.36
CA PHE A 85 -4.65 -7.36 -9.14
C PHE A 85 -4.98 -7.41 -10.64
N GLN A 86 -4.04 -6.98 -11.48
CA GLN A 86 -4.11 -7.16 -12.93
C GLN A 86 -3.08 -8.18 -13.40
#